data_AF-A0AAW0K6A4-F1
#
_entry.id   AF-A0AAW0K6A4-F1
#
_cell.length_a   1.000
_cell.length_b   1.000
_cell.length_c   1.000
_cell.angle_alpha   90.00
_cell.angle_beta   90.00
_cell.angle_gamma   90.00
#
_symmetry.space_group_name_H-M   'P 1'
#
loop_
_entity.id
_entity.type
_entity.pdbx_description
1 polymer ?
#
loop_
_entity_poly.entity_id
_entity_poly.type
_entity_poly.pdbx_seq_one_letter_code
_entity_poly.pdbx_strand_id
1 'polypeptide(L)'
;DALRNKFIRSFVESHLDIDVDKLTEDLHTYGQMLDKMFNHAEAGHFQFFGGILANLSSCVVLDRFQAVETVGALETMAHELMQQNSFLASVIFNSSLGHRHIRSAHRKLPPHVTYTIRTNILYSMRTDLIKYPSWKFHPQNLPADGFKYNYIFVPLQDIIERAIIAVQTGQEAVEPTTQAQAAPYPCHTRDL
;
A
#
# COMPACT_ATOMS: atom_id res chain seq x y z
N ASP A 1 15.36 1.53 -33.36
CA ASP A 1 14.45 1.44 -34.52
C ASP A 1 13.33 2.47 -34.57
N ALA A 2 12.59 2.73 -33.48
CA ALA A 2 11.49 3.72 -33.49
C ALA A 2 11.92 5.16 -33.84
N LEU A 3 13.06 5.65 -33.33
CA LEU A 3 13.57 7.00 -33.59
C LEU A 3 14.13 7.22 -35.02
N ARG A 4 14.26 6.16 -35.82
CA ARG A 4 14.62 6.28 -37.25
C ARG A 4 13.42 6.66 -38.11
N ASN A 5 12.20 6.58 -37.59
CA ASN A 5 10.99 6.96 -38.29
C ASN A 5 10.84 8.49 -38.29
N LYS A 6 10.76 9.10 -39.49
CA LYS A 6 10.68 10.55 -39.69
C LYS A 6 9.46 11.18 -38.99
N PHE A 7 8.33 10.47 -38.93
CA PHE A 7 7.13 10.95 -38.24
C PHE A 7 7.35 11.01 -36.72
N ILE A 8 7.89 9.95 -36.13
CA ILE A 8 8.16 9.89 -34.68
C ILE A 8 9.19 10.96 -34.28
N ARG A 9 10.22 11.15 -35.10
CA ARG A 9 11.25 12.15 -34.87
C ARG A 9 10.68 13.58 -34.83
N SER A 10 9.91 13.98 -35.84
CA SER A 10 9.25 15.31 -35.82
C SER A 10 8.23 15.45 -34.70
N PHE A 11 7.53 14.39 -34.31
CA PHE A 11 6.59 14.44 -33.18
C PHE A 11 7.32 14.72 -31.86
N VAL A 12 8.42 14.01 -31.58
CA VAL A 12 9.22 14.18 -30.37
C VAL A 12 9.88 15.57 -30.33
N GLU A 13 10.49 16.01 -31.43
CA GLU A 13 11.15 17.32 -31.52
C GLU A 13 10.14 18.48 -31.31
N SER A 14 8.94 18.37 -31.88
CA SER A 14 7.93 19.44 -31.82
C SER A 14 7.15 19.54 -30.52
N HIS A 15 6.94 18.43 -29.81
CA HIS A 15 6.09 18.39 -28.62
C HIS A 15 6.86 18.29 -27.31
N LEU A 16 8.12 17.82 -27.34
CA LEU A 16 8.91 17.60 -26.13
C LEU A 16 10.11 18.55 -26.03
N ASP A 17 10.41 19.35 -27.06
CA ASP A 17 11.58 20.25 -27.12
C ASP A 17 12.91 19.53 -26.83
N ILE A 18 13.01 18.28 -27.30
CA ILE A 18 14.17 17.42 -27.13
C ILE A 18 14.85 17.20 -28.48
N ASP A 19 16.16 17.46 -28.53
CA ASP A 19 17.01 17.10 -29.66
C ASP A 19 17.17 15.58 -29.73
N VAL A 20 16.58 14.97 -30.77
CA VAL A 20 16.55 13.51 -30.95
C VAL A 20 17.93 12.94 -31.26
N ASP A 21 18.83 13.70 -31.89
CA ASP A 21 20.20 13.24 -32.16
C ASP A 21 21.00 13.21 -30.85
N LYS A 22 20.88 14.27 -30.03
CA LYS A 22 21.50 14.33 -28.71
C LYS A 22 20.96 13.27 -27.76
N LEU A 23 19.64 13.04 -27.75
CA LEU A 23 19.02 11.96 -26.98
C LEU A 23 19.54 10.57 -27.40
N THR A 24 19.74 10.37 -28.71
CA THR A 24 20.26 9.10 -29.24
C THR A 24 21.73 8.90 -28.84
N GLU A 25 22.52 9.97 -28.84
CA GLU A 25 23.91 9.96 -28.37
C GLU A 25 24.00 9.66 -26.87
N ASP A 26 23.15 10.28 -26.05
CA ASP A 26 23.06 10.03 -24.61
C ASP A 26 22.64 8.57 -24.34
N LEU A 27 21.60 8.07 -25.02
CA LEU A 27 21.16 6.67 -24.91
C LEU A 27 22.26 5.68 -25.31
N HIS A 28 23.02 5.99 -26.35
CA HIS A 28 24.14 5.15 -26.78
C HIS A 28 25.26 5.15 -25.74
N THR A 29 25.57 6.30 -25.15
CA THR A 29 26.56 6.46 -24.09
C THR A 29 26.16 5.69 -22.83
N TYR A 30 24.89 5.80 -22.41
CA TYR A 30 24.34 4.99 -21.32
C TYR A 30 24.36 3.49 -21.64
N GLY A 31 24.04 3.11 -22.89
CA GLY A 31 24.11 1.73 -23.35
C GLY A 31 25.52 1.15 -23.24
N GLN A 32 26.55 1.90 -23.67
CA GLN A 32 27.95 1.49 -23.56
C GLN A 32 28.43 1.43 -22.10
N MET A 33 27.93 2.32 -21.23
CA MET A 33 28.23 2.29 -19.80
C MET A 33 27.61 1.07 -19.11
N LEU A 34 26.36 0.75 -19.43
CA LEU A 34 25.68 -0.46 -18.95
C LEU A 34 26.37 -1.71 -19.48
N ASP A 35 26.73 -1.75 -20.76
CA ASP A 35 27.43 -2.89 -21.38
C ASP A 35 28.81 -3.13 -20.73
N LYS A 36 29.58 -2.08 -20.44
CA LYS A 36 30.83 -2.21 -19.66
C LYS A 36 30.59 -2.70 -18.23
N MET A 37 29.50 -2.28 -17.59
CA MET A 37 29.12 -2.71 -16.24
C MET A 37 28.71 -4.19 -16.23
N PHE A 38 28.03 -4.66 -17.28
CA PHE A 38 27.56 -6.03 -17.44
C PHE A 38 28.56 -6.99 -18.12
N ASN A 39 29.67 -6.50 -18.66
CA ASN A 39 30.76 -7.32 -19.22
C ASN A 39 31.91 -7.58 -18.22
N HIS A 40 31.85 -7.01 -17.01
CA HIS A 40 32.80 -7.33 -15.94
C HIS A 40 32.48 -8.70 -15.32
N ALA A 41 33.47 -9.41 -14.77
CA ALA A 41 33.25 -10.71 -14.08
C ALA A 41 32.24 -10.63 -12.91
N GLU A 42 31.96 -9.42 -12.41
CA GLU A 42 30.95 -9.14 -11.38
C GLU A 42 29.52 -9.05 -11.93
N ALA A 43 29.32 -8.95 -13.24
CA ALA A 43 28.00 -8.93 -13.87
C ALA A 43 27.23 -10.25 -13.67
N GLY A 44 27.96 -11.37 -13.59
CA GLY A 44 27.37 -12.66 -13.21
C GLY A 44 26.76 -12.62 -11.81
N HIS A 45 27.37 -11.88 -10.87
CA HIS A 45 26.79 -11.65 -9.55
C HIS A 45 25.54 -10.77 -9.62
N PHE A 46 25.56 -9.68 -10.40
CA PHE A 46 24.37 -8.84 -10.59
C PHE A 46 23.20 -9.58 -11.25
N GLN A 47 23.48 -10.41 -12.27
CA GLN A 47 22.46 -11.25 -12.90
C GLN A 47 21.93 -12.31 -11.93
N PHE A 48 22.80 -12.91 -11.11
CA PHE A 48 22.39 -13.85 -10.07
C PHE A 48 21.51 -13.19 -9.01
N PHE A 49 21.92 -12.04 -8.47
CA PHE A 49 21.11 -11.27 -7.51
C PHE A 49 19.81 -10.78 -8.12
N GLY A 50 19.83 -10.30 -9.37
CA GLY A 50 18.64 -9.92 -10.12
C GLY A 50 17.68 -11.10 -10.29
N GLY A 51 18.20 -12.29 -10.59
CA GLY A 51 17.42 -13.53 -10.65
C GLY A 51 16.80 -13.91 -9.30
N ILE A 52 17.54 -13.80 -8.20
CA ILE A 52 17.02 -14.04 -6.85
C ILE A 52 15.93 -13.02 -6.51
N LEU A 53 16.16 -11.73 -6.76
CA LEU A 53 15.19 -10.67 -6.50
C LEU A 53 13.93 -10.86 -7.32
N ALA A 54 14.04 -11.19 -8.61
CA ALA A 54 12.89 -11.46 -9.47
C ALA A 54 12.10 -12.68 -8.96
N ASN A 55 12.78 -13.77 -8.62
CA ASN A 55 12.15 -14.97 -8.07
C ASN A 55 11.45 -14.68 -6.73
N LEU A 56 12.10 -13.97 -5.81
CA LEU A 56 11.50 -13.57 -4.54
C LEU A 56 10.29 -12.64 -4.75
N SER A 57 10.41 -11.68 -5.67
CA SER A 57 9.33 -10.76 -6.00
C SER A 57 8.11 -11.47 -6.61
N SER A 58 8.30 -12.60 -7.28
CA SER A 58 7.20 -13.40 -7.84
C SER A 58 6.28 -13.99 -6.75
N CYS A 59 6.76 -14.11 -5.52
CA CYS A 59 5.96 -14.54 -4.36
C CYS A 59 5.08 -13.41 -3.79
N VAL A 60 5.28 -12.16 -4.22
CA VAL A 60 4.53 -11.01 -3.72
C VAL A 60 3.35 -10.72 -4.63
N VAL A 61 2.16 -11.09 -4.19
CA VAL A 61 0.92 -10.67 -4.84
C VAL A 61 0.72 -9.17 -4.60
N LEU A 62 0.67 -8.39 -5.68
CA LEU A 62 0.43 -6.94 -5.63
C LEU A 62 -1.07 -6.61 -5.72
N ASP A 63 -1.84 -7.42 -6.45
CA ASP A 63 -3.28 -7.25 -6.61
C ASP A 63 -4.06 -7.89 -5.45
N ARG A 64 -4.03 -7.21 -4.29
CA ARG A 64 -4.66 -7.70 -3.04
C ARG A 64 -6.02 -7.06 -2.76
N PHE A 65 -6.41 -6.02 -3.48
CA PHE A 65 -7.68 -5.33 -3.28
C PHE A 65 -8.73 -5.85 -4.26
N GLN A 66 -9.55 -6.79 -3.79
CA GLN A 66 -10.63 -7.37 -4.59
C GLN A 66 -11.98 -6.79 -4.17
N ALA A 67 -12.67 -6.15 -5.11
CA ALA A 67 -13.98 -5.57 -4.88
C ALA A 67 -15.09 -6.62 -5.00
N VAL A 68 -16.06 -6.56 -4.09
CA VAL A 68 -17.24 -7.42 -4.08
C VAL A 68 -18.48 -6.58 -3.77
N GLU A 69 -19.62 -6.93 -4.38
CA GLU A 69 -20.82 -6.10 -4.33
C GLU A 69 -21.64 -6.25 -3.04
N THR A 70 -21.56 -7.41 -2.39
CA THR A 70 -22.40 -7.72 -1.23
C THR A 70 -21.58 -8.18 -0.03
N VAL A 71 -22.09 -7.90 1.17
CA VAL A 71 -21.46 -8.34 2.42
C VAL A 71 -21.44 -9.86 2.53
N GLY A 72 -22.48 -10.55 2.05
CA GLY A 72 -22.51 -12.02 2.05
C GLY A 72 -21.40 -12.63 1.20
N ALA A 73 -21.20 -12.13 -0.03
CA ALA A 73 -20.10 -12.59 -0.88
C ALA A 73 -18.72 -12.29 -0.27
N LEU A 74 -18.57 -11.11 0.35
CA LEU A 74 -17.37 -10.73 1.08
C LEU A 74 -17.07 -11.68 2.25
N GLU A 75 -18.09 -12.11 3.00
CA GLU A 75 -17.96 -13.04 4.12
C GLU A 75 -17.59 -14.46 3.64
N THR A 76 -18.21 -14.94 2.55
CA THR A 76 -17.83 -16.24 1.94
C THR A 76 -16.39 -16.23 1.45
N MET A 77 -15.99 -15.20 0.68
CA MET A 77 -14.63 -15.05 0.19
C MET A 77 -13.62 -14.92 1.33
N ALA A 78 -13.94 -14.13 2.37
CA ALA A 78 -13.08 -14.01 3.55
C ALA A 78 -12.88 -15.37 4.23
N HIS A 79 -13.92 -16.19 4.36
CA HIS A 79 -13.82 -17.51 4.97
C HIS A 79 -12.92 -18.45 4.16
N GLU A 80 -13.04 -18.48 2.85
CA GLU A 80 -12.19 -19.28 1.96
C GLU A 80 -10.72 -18.85 2.05
N LEU A 81 -10.44 -17.54 2.01
CA LEU A 81 -9.08 -17.01 2.11
C LEU A 81 -8.47 -17.23 3.51
N MET A 82 -9.30 -17.25 4.57
CA MET A 82 -8.84 -17.59 5.91
C MET A 82 -8.38 -19.05 5.99
N GLN A 83 -9.07 -19.98 5.33
CA GLN A 83 -8.66 -21.39 5.28
C GLN A 83 -7.31 -21.58 4.56
N GLN A 84 -7.01 -20.72 3.58
CA GLN A 84 -5.76 -20.72 2.83
C GLN A 84 -4.65 -19.88 3.49
N ASN A 85 -4.92 -19.26 4.65
CA ASN A 85 -4.01 -18.34 5.33
C ASN A 85 -3.56 -17.15 4.44
N SER A 86 -4.42 -16.71 3.52
CA SER A 86 -4.17 -15.61 2.59
C SER A 86 -5.03 -14.37 2.91
N PHE A 87 -6.01 -14.50 3.81
CA PHE A 87 -6.86 -13.40 4.26
C PHE A 87 -6.13 -12.43 5.20
N LEU A 88 -6.11 -11.15 4.85
CA LEU A 88 -5.55 -10.08 5.69
C LEU A 88 -6.67 -9.30 6.39
N ALA A 89 -7.58 -8.74 5.60
CA ALA A 89 -8.71 -7.97 6.09
C ALA A 89 -9.79 -7.85 5.00
N SER A 90 -10.99 -7.47 5.42
CA SER A 90 -12.07 -7.05 4.55
C SER A 90 -12.57 -5.67 4.98
N VAL A 91 -13.01 -4.87 3.99
CA VAL A 91 -13.45 -3.49 4.20
C VAL A 91 -14.89 -3.37 3.73
N ILE A 92 -15.77 -2.93 4.61
CA ILE A 92 -17.19 -2.78 4.33
C ILE A 92 -17.52 -1.30 4.36
N PHE A 93 -17.90 -0.72 3.22
CA PHE A 93 -18.37 0.66 3.15
C PHE A 93 -19.89 0.71 3.41
N ASN A 94 -20.31 1.50 4.39
CA ASN A 94 -21.73 1.69 4.70
C ASN A 94 -22.32 2.76 3.79
N SER A 95 -22.89 2.32 2.65
CA SER A 95 -23.47 3.19 1.62
C SER A 95 -24.98 3.47 1.80
N SER A 96 -25.53 3.23 3.00
CA SER A 96 -26.98 3.37 3.26
C SER A 96 -27.55 4.78 2.99
N LEU A 97 -26.71 5.80 2.82
CA LEU A 97 -27.11 7.18 2.53
C LEU A 97 -27.05 7.56 1.03
N GLY A 98 -26.52 6.71 0.14
CA GLY A 98 -26.14 7.11 -1.23
C GLY A 98 -27.07 6.69 -2.37
N HIS A 99 -27.88 5.65 -2.20
CA HIS A 99 -28.59 5.03 -3.35
C HIS A 99 -29.66 5.91 -4.00
N ARG A 100 -30.13 7.00 -3.35
CA ARG A 100 -31.16 7.89 -3.91
C ARG A 100 -30.63 9.09 -4.70
N HIS A 101 -29.37 9.48 -4.55
CA HIS A 101 -28.82 10.69 -5.22
C HIS A 101 -27.63 10.43 -6.15
N ILE A 102 -27.02 9.25 -6.15
CA ILE A 102 -25.82 8.93 -6.97
C ILE A 102 -26.14 8.67 -8.47
N ARG A 103 -27.41 8.69 -8.88
CA ARG A 103 -27.78 8.41 -10.29
C ARG A 103 -27.60 9.58 -11.26
N SER A 104 -27.31 10.81 -10.82
CA SER A 104 -27.15 11.95 -11.75
C SER A 104 -25.99 12.92 -11.48
N ALA A 105 -25.33 12.86 -10.33
CA ALA A 105 -24.12 13.64 -10.08
C ALA A 105 -22.89 12.75 -10.28
N HIS A 106 -21.86 13.28 -10.94
CA HIS A 106 -20.55 12.62 -11.14
C HIS A 106 -20.11 11.88 -9.88
N ARG A 107 -19.59 10.65 -10.06
CA ARG A 107 -19.03 9.71 -9.07
C ARG A 107 -18.28 10.40 -7.92
N LYS A 108 -19.00 10.93 -6.94
CA LYS A 108 -18.43 11.65 -5.78
C LYS A 108 -18.80 10.89 -4.52
N LEU A 109 -17.81 10.66 -3.67
CA LEU A 109 -18.00 10.09 -2.34
C LEU A 109 -18.94 10.99 -1.53
N PRO A 110 -19.75 10.43 -0.60
CA PRO A 110 -20.51 11.25 0.33
C PRO A 110 -19.55 12.10 1.20
N PRO A 111 -20.01 13.25 1.73
CA PRO A 111 -19.19 14.10 2.60
C PRO A 111 -18.63 13.34 3.81
N HIS A 112 -19.43 12.43 4.37
CA HIS A 112 -19.02 11.54 5.44
C HIS A 112 -19.04 10.10 4.93
N VAL A 113 -17.86 9.47 4.97
CA VAL A 113 -17.68 8.05 4.62
C VAL A 113 -17.56 7.27 5.92
N THR A 114 -18.40 6.24 6.07
CA THR A 114 -18.30 5.29 7.18
C THR A 114 -17.93 3.93 6.61
N TYR A 115 -16.88 3.33 7.16
CA TYR A 115 -16.43 2.01 6.76
C TYR A 115 -16.06 1.17 7.98
N THR A 116 -16.01 -0.14 7.79
CA THR A 116 -15.64 -1.11 8.83
C THR A 116 -14.54 -2.01 8.29
N ILE A 117 -13.40 -2.05 8.99
CA ILE A 117 -12.33 -3.01 8.73
C ILE A 117 -12.58 -4.23 9.61
N ARG A 118 -12.68 -5.41 8.99
CA ARG A 118 -12.72 -6.70 9.68
C ARG A 118 -11.45 -7.47 9.34
N THR A 119 -10.80 -8.04 10.35
CA THR A 119 -9.57 -8.81 10.18
C THR A 119 -9.59 -10.04 11.07
N ASN A 120 -8.66 -10.96 10.86
CA ASN A 120 -8.51 -12.13 11.72
C ASN A 120 -8.04 -11.68 13.12
N ILE A 121 -8.59 -12.30 14.17
CA ILE A 121 -8.20 -12.09 15.57
C ILE A 121 -6.70 -12.33 15.83
N LEU A 122 -6.03 -13.11 14.97
CA LEU A 122 -4.57 -13.30 15.06
C LEU A 122 -3.78 -12.02 14.75
N TYR A 123 -4.35 -11.11 13.95
CA TYR A 123 -3.71 -9.88 13.48
C TYR A 123 -4.30 -8.60 14.09
N SER A 124 -5.19 -8.73 15.08
CA SER A 124 -5.81 -7.59 15.75
C SER A 124 -6.06 -7.87 17.22
N MET A 125 -6.23 -6.81 17.99
CA MET A 125 -6.81 -6.94 19.33
C MET A 125 -8.28 -7.33 19.22
N ARG A 126 -8.76 -7.98 20.29
CA ARG A 126 -10.19 -8.17 20.48
C ARG A 126 -10.86 -6.81 20.73
N THR A 127 -12.08 -6.68 20.24
CA THR A 127 -12.89 -5.46 20.36
C THR A 127 -14.00 -5.59 21.40
N ASP A 128 -14.00 -6.66 22.20
CA ASP A 128 -14.97 -6.90 23.27
C ASP A 128 -14.68 -6.09 24.53
N LEU A 129 -13.44 -5.62 24.71
CA LEU A 129 -12.99 -4.81 25.84
C LEU A 129 -12.23 -3.58 25.35
N ILE A 130 -12.65 -2.40 25.82
CA ILE A 130 -11.93 -1.14 25.55
C ILE A 130 -10.68 -1.01 26.44
N LYS A 131 -10.73 -1.57 27.66
CA LYS A 131 -9.66 -1.51 28.65
C LYS A 131 -9.61 -2.80 29.46
N TYR A 132 -8.42 -3.17 29.94
CA TYR A 132 -8.28 -4.26 30.91
C TYR A 132 -9.09 -3.95 32.18
N PRO A 133 -9.84 -4.93 32.71
CA PRO A 133 -10.69 -4.73 33.88
C PRO A 133 -9.89 -4.46 35.17
N SER A 134 -8.66 -4.98 35.24
CA SER A 134 -7.71 -4.67 36.31
C SER A 134 -6.64 -3.72 35.82
N TRP A 135 -6.36 -2.69 36.62
CA TRP A 135 -5.26 -1.78 36.36
C TRP A 135 -3.93 -2.49 36.67
N LYS A 136 -2.95 -2.30 35.78
CA LYS A 136 -1.58 -2.77 35.96
C LYS A 136 -0.65 -1.56 35.91
N PHE A 137 0.25 -1.49 36.87
CA PHE A 137 1.26 -0.43 36.97
C PHE A 137 2.40 -0.59 35.97
N HIS A 138 2.56 -1.74 35.33
CA HIS A 138 3.67 -1.97 34.40
C HIS A 138 3.17 -1.87 32.96
N PRO A 139 4.00 -1.35 32.03
CA PRO A 139 3.69 -1.43 30.61
C PRO A 139 3.56 -2.90 30.21
N GLN A 140 2.84 -3.17 29.12
CA GLN A 140 2.76 -4.53 28.62
C GLN A 140 4.14 -4.98 28.13
N ASN A 141 4.53 -6.20 28.48
CA ASN A 141 5.77 -6.80 27.97
C ASN A 141 5.75 -6.85 26.45
N LEU A 142 6.89 -6.56 25.83
CA LEU A 142 7.04 -6.65 24.38
C LEU A 142 7.31 -8.11 23.95
N PRO A 143 6.70 -8.59 22.84
CA PRO A 143 5.69 -7.92 22.02
C PRO A 143 4.31 -7.98 22.69
N ALA A 144 3.74 -6.81 22.96
CA ALA A 144 2.43 -6.72 23.61
C ALA A 144 1.30 -6.94 22.59
N ASP A 145 0.16 -7.48 23.02
CA ASP A 145 -0.99 -7.69 22.13
C ASP A 145 -1.42 -6.39 21.43
N GLY A 146 -1.22 -5.23 22.07
CA GLY A 146 -1.51 -3.91 21.49
C GLY A 146 -0.71 -3.58 20.23
N PHE A 147 0.46 -4.18 20.04
CA PHE A 147 1.25 -3.97 18.82
C PHE A 147 0.68 -4.72 17.61
N LYS A 148 -0.26 -5.65 17.79
CA LYS A 148 -0.92 -6.35 16.67
C LYS A 148 -1.66 -5.39 15.74
N TYR A 149 -2.18 -4.27 16.27
CA TYR A 149 -2.79 -3.21 15.45
C TYR A 149 -1.84 -2.66 14.38
N ASN A 150 -0.52 -2.65 14.63
CA ASN A 150 0.47 -2.13 13.68
C ASN A 150 0.75 -3.08 12.52
N TYR A 151 0.27 -4.33 12.55
CA TYR A 151 0.56 -5.30 11.50
C TYR A 151 -0.29 -5.10 10.25
N ILE A 152 -1.61 -5.03 10.41
CA ILE A 152 -2.55 -4.92 9.30
C ILE A 152 -3.45 -3.70 9.45
N PHE A 153 -4.02 -3.50 10.64
CA PHE A 153 -5.09 -2.53 10.85
C PHE A 153 -4.62 -1.09 10.57
N VAL A 154 -3.55 -0.62 11.23
CA VAL A 154 -3.06 0.76 11.09
C VAL A 154 -2.56 1.06 9.66
N PRO A 155 -1.69 0.22 9.03
CA PRO A 155 -1.28 0.47 7.65
C PRO A 155 -2.45 0.47 6.66
N LEU A 156 -3.41 -0.44 6.82
CA LEU A 156 -4.58 -0.51 5.95
C LEU A 156 -5.49 0.72 6.13
N GLN A 157 -5.68 1.17 7.38
CA GLN A 157 -6.44 2.37 7.69
C GLN A 157 -5.81 3.60 7.02
N ASP A 158 -4.48 3.79 7.16
CA ASP A 158 -3.77 4.92 6.54
C ASP A 158 -3.92 4.91 5.00
N ILE A 159 -3.81 3.74 4.35
CA ILE A 159 -4.02 3.61 2.90
C ILE A 159 -5.46 4.01 2.50
N ILE A 160 -6.48 3.52 3.21
CA ILE A 160 -7.88 3.80 2.91
C ILE A 160 -8.21 5.28 3.14
N GLU A 161 -7.73 5.86 4.24
CA GLU A 161 -8.00 7.26 4.59
C GLU A 161 -7.33 8.22 3.61
N ARG A 162 -6.07 7.97 3.22
CA ARG A 162 -5.41 8.73 2.15
C ARG A 162 -6.18 8.66 0.84
N ALA A 163 -6.69 7.48 0.47
CA ALA A 163 -7.48 7.32 -0.74
C ALA A 163 -8.83 8.07 -0.67
N ILE A 164 -9.53 8.03 0.47
CA ILE A 164 -10.77 8.79 0.68
C ILE A 164 -10.50 10.29 0.55
N ILE A 165 -9.45 10.80 1.22
CA ILE A 165 -9.04 12.20 1.15
C ILE A 165 -8.75 12.58 -0.31
N ALA A 166 -7.94 11.80 -1.01
CA ALA A 166 -7.56 12.08 -2.40
C ALA A 166 -8.78 12.15 -3.33
N VAL A 167 -9.75 11.25 -3.17
CA VAL A 167 -10.99 11.24 -3.97
C VAL A 167 -11.92 12.40 -3.60
N GLN A 168 -11.97 12.80 -2.33
CA GLN A 168 -12.83 13.90 -1.86
C GLN A 168 -12.28 15.29 -2.23
N THR A 169 -10.97 15.51 -2.09
CA THR A 169 -10.32 16.81 -2.32
C THR A 169 -9.80 16.96 -3.74
N GLY A 170 -9.59 15.86 -4.47
CA GLY A 170 -8.90 15.86 -5.76
C GLY A 170 -7.40 16.11 -5.67
N GLN A 171 -6.83 16.05 -4.46
CA GLN A 171 -5.41 16.27 -4.19
C GLN A 171 -4.88 15.11 -3.35
N GLU A 172 -3.71 14.58 -3.71
CA GLU A 172 -3.04 13.60 -2.86
C GLU A 172 -2.67 14.21 -1.51
N ALA A 173 -2.76 13.41 -0.46
CA ALA A 173 -2.38 13.84 0.88
C ALA A 173 -0.86 14.12 0.91
N VAL A 174 -0.48 15.39 1.05
CA VAL A 174 0.92 15.86 1.07
C VAL A 174 1.64 15.49 2.38
N GLU A 175 0.88 15.19 3.43
CA GLU A 175 1.39 14.88 4.76
C GLU A 175 2.24 13.58 4.79
N PRO A 176 3.35 13.56 5.55
CA PRO A 176 4.24 12.42 5.63
C PRO A 176 3.53 11.14 6.14
N THR A 177 4.17 10.00 5.92
CA THR A 177 3.71 8.70 6.41
C THR A 177 3.42 8.78 7.92
N THR A 178 2.25 8.30 8.35
CA THR A 178 1.87 8.32 9.77
C THR A 178 2.80 7.38 10.55
N GLN A 179 3.48 7.91 11.57
CA GLN A 179 4.32 7.10 12.47
C GLN A 179 3.62 6.97 13.82
N ALA A 180 3.36 5.73 14.23
CA ALA A 180 2.83 5.43 15.55
C ALA A 180 3.97 5.01 16.48
N GLN A 181 4.13 5.73 17.59
CA GLN A 181 5.04 5.35 18.68
C GLN A 181 4.27 5.27 20.00
N ALA A 182 4.57 4.25 20.79
CA ALA A 182 4.04 4.17 22.14
C ALA A 182 4.65 5.28 23.00
N ALA A 183 3.83 5.93 23.81
CA ALA A 183 4.34 6.86 24.81
C ALA A 183 5.29 6.10 25.77
N PRO A 184 6.47 6.66 26.10
CA PRO A 184 7.41 6.00 27.00
C PRO A 184 6.77 5.85 28.38
N TYR A 185 6.96 4.67 28.99
CA TYR A 185 6.48 4.42 30.34
C TYR A 185 7.46 5.01 31.37
N PRO A 186 7.01 5.80 32.35
CA PRO A 186 7.90 6.40 33.34
C PRO A 186 8.61 5.34 34.20
N CYS A 187 9.89 5.57 34.49
CA CYS A 187 10.63 4.77 35.45
C CYS A 187 10.24 5.17 36.87
N HIS A 188 9.70 4.25 37.64
CA HIS A 188 9.38 4.47 39.04
C HIS A 188 10.54 4.02 39.93
N THR A 189 10.94 4.85 40.87
CA THR A 189 12.05 4.56 41.81
C THR A 189 11.59 3.77 43.04
N ARG A 190 10.27 3.68 43.29
CA ARG A 190 9.63 2.88 44.33
C ARG A 190 8.24 2.44 43.86
N ASP A 191 7.89 1.19 44.16
CA ASP A 191 6.61 0.53 43.81
C ASP A 191 5.48 0.74 44.85
N LEU A 192 5.67 1.67 45.80
CA LEU A 192 4.75 1.88 46.94
C LEU A 192 3.57 2.78 46.59
#